data_AF-A0A947J3H6-F1
#
_entry.id   AF-A0A947J3H6-F1
#
_cell.length_a   1.000
_cell.length_b   1.000
_cell.length_c   1.000
_cell.angle_alpha   90.00
_cell.angle_beta   90.00
_cell.angle_gamma   90.00
#
_symmetry.space_group_name_H-M   'P 1'
#
loop_
_entity.id
_entity.type
_entity.pdbx_description
1 polymer ?
#
loop_
_entity_poly.entity_id
_entity_poly.type
_entity_poly.pdbx_seq_one_letter_code
_entity_poly.pdbx_strand_id
1 'polypeptide(L)'
;MLIKKVFLCLLVALHGALSVNAAVAAALNDANAVPHINAAGREGYRVFLQAGGHRAFAIAPGGAWAWKGDEVTADMAADAALQFCQNSTAQTCVLYALDDRVVFDAKNWSALWRPYRSRGEVAKADTGKARGERFFDLAIKSPSGKAMKLSDLRGKVLLVHFWGTWCPPCRNEMPELQKLHQALGKSSDIQMVLLQMREDYDTASLWMDAQGFKLPLFDSGLLDAGSDTLTLANGKQIRDRELARVFPTTYVLDKHGMVVFSHVGPVSGWLQYLPFLRDVAARSGK
;
A
#
# COMPACT_ATOMS: atom_id res chain seq x y z
N MET A 1 74.26 -42.89 0.25
CA MET A 1 73.52 -43.96 -0.44
C MET A 1 72.02 -43.70 -0.23
N LEU A 2 71.30 -43.41 -1.32
CA LEU A 2 69.82 -43.32 -1.49
C LEU A 2 69.07 -42.21 -0.71
N ILE A 3 68.63 -41.10 -1.32
CA ILE A 3 67.39 -40.87 -2.14
C ILE A 3 66.08 -41.13 -1.38
N LYS A 4 65.21 -40.09 -1.35
CA LYS A 4 63.73 -40.01 -1.11
C LYS A 4 63.43 -38.98 -0.01
N LYS A 5 62.53 -38.01 -0.11
CA LYS A 5 61.39 -37.72 -1.00
C LYS A 5 61.07 -36.23 -0.90
N VAL A 6 60.77 -35.61 -2.04
CA VAL A 6 60.08 -34.32 -2.17
C VAL A 6 58.67 -34.49 -1.59
N PHE A 7 58.26 -33.61 -0.67
CA PHE A 7 56.85 -33.42 -0.32
C PHE A 7 56.49 -31.97 -0.64
N LEU A 8 55.91 -31.80 -1.82
CA LEU A 8 55.25 -30.59 -2.27
C LEU A 8 53.92 -30.49 -1.51
N CYS A 9 53.84 -29.63 -0.52
CA CYS A 9 52.57 -29.27 0.12
C CYS A 9 51.71 -28.51 -0.91
N LEU A 10 50.75 -29.21 -1.52
CA LEU A 10 49.66 -28.58 -2.26
C LEU A 10 48.77 -27.83 -1.25
N LEU A 11 49.02 -26.54 -1.08
CA LEU A 11 48.03 -25.60 -0.55
C LEU A 11 46.98 -25.38 -1.63
N VAL A 12 45.96 -26.24 -1.66
CA VAL A 12 44.73 -25.96 -2.41
C VAL A 12 43.98 -24.89 -1.63
N ALA A 13 44.03 -23.66 -2.12
CA ALA A 13 43.20 -22.58 -1.63
C ALA A 13 41.73 -22.90 -1.97
N LEU A 14 41.00 -23.48 -1.01
CA LEU A 14 39.54 -23.50 -0.99
C LEU A 14 39.03 -22.08 -0.64
N HIS A 15 39.08 -21.17 -1.61
CA HIS A 15 38.43 -19.87 -1.48
C HIS A 15 37.68 -19.57 -2.78
N GLY A 16 36.41 -19.96 -2.86
CA GLY A 16 35.62 -19.64 -4.05
C GLY A 16 34.17 -20.11 -4.13
N ALA A 17 33.69 -21.01 -3.26
CA ALA A 17 32.31 -21.53 -3.36
C ALA A 17 31.32 -20.96 -2.32
N LEU A 18 31.78 -20.09 -1.42
CA LEU A 18 30.94 -19.47 -0.37
C LEU A 18 30.23 -18.18 -0.81
N SER A 19 30.30 -17.79 -2.09
CA SER A 19 30.07 -16.40 -2.52
C SER A 19 28.78 -16.10 -3.30
N VAL A 20 27.89 -17.07 -3.55
CA VAL A 20 26.59 -16.80 -4.21
C VAL A 20 25.41 -17.43 -3.46
N ASN A 21 25.50 -18.71 -3.07
CA ASN A 21 24.43 -19.38 -2.33
C ASN A 21 24.15 -18.73 -0.97
N ALA A 22 25.17 -18.27 -0.25
CA ALA A 22 24.99 -17.59 1.02
C ALA A 22 24.30 -16.23 0.86
N ALA A 23 24.56 -15.50 -0.23
CA ALA A 23 23.93 -14.20 -0.50
C ALA A 23 22.45 -14.36 -0.93
N VAL A 24 22.14 -15.36 -1.76
CA VAL A 24 20.76 -15.68 -2.17
C VAL A 24 19.94 -16.22 -0.99
N ALA A 25 20.52 -17.11 -0.16
CA ALA A 25 19.89 -17.58 1.07
C ALA A 25 19.72 -16.47 2.11
N ALA A 26 20.67 -15.54 2.22
CA ALA A 26 20.54 -14.36 3.08
C ALA A 26 19.39 -13.44 2.63
N ALA A 27 19.18 -13.27 1.32
CA ALA A 27 18.08 -12.48 0.79
C ALA A 27 16.71 -13.15 0.99
N LEU A 28 16.63 -14.48 0.89
CA LEU A 28 15.39 -15.22 1.16
C LEU A 28 14.99 -15.14 2.64
N ASN A 29 15.96 -15.28 3.56
CA ASN A 29 15.68 -15.34 4.99
C ASN A 29 15.39 -13.97 5.64
N ASP A 30 15.56 -12.87 4.91
CA ASP A 30 15.24 -11.55 5.40
C ASP A 30 13.76 -11.21 5.14
N ALA A 31 12.92 -11.38 6.17
CA ALA A 31 11.53 -10.96 6.10
C ALA A 31 11.39 -9.46 5.78
N ASN A 32 12.36 -8.61 6.15
CA ASN A 32 12.32 -7.18 5.86
C ASN A 32 12.58 -6.83 4.40
N ALA A 33 13.17 -7.75 3.63
CA ALA A 33 13.40 -7.58 2.20
C ALA A 33 12.10 -7.69 1.37
N VAL A 34 11.05 -8.34 1.89
CA VAL A 34 9.78 -8.45 1.16
C VAL A 34 9.16 -7.05 1.01
N PRO A 35 8.86 -6.57 -0.19
CA PRO A 35 8.41 -5.20 -0.35
C PRO A 35 6.92 -5.05 0.01
N HIS A 36 6.57 -3.91 0.61
CA HIS A 36 5.18 -3.44 0.81
C HIS A 36 4.25 -4.36 1.63
N ILE A 37 4.74 -5.14 2.58
CA ILE A 37 3.90 -5.92 3.50
C ILE A 37 3.99 -5.38 4.93
N ASN A 38 2.87 -5.48 5.65
CA ASN A 38 2.78 -5.03 7.05
C ASN A 38 3.46 -6.03 8.02
N ALA A 39 3.41 -5.72 9.32
CA ALA A 39 3.99 -6.59 10.36
C ALA A 39 3.40 -8.01 10.36
N ALA A 40 2.10 -8.17 10.09
CA ALA A 40 1.47 -9.48 9.97
C ALA A 40 2.01 -10.26 8.76
N GLY A 41 2.24 -9.59 7.63
CA GLY A 41 2.87 -10.20 6.46
C GLY A 41 4.32 -10.59 6.69
N ARG A 42 5.08 -9.77 7.43
CA ARG A 42 6.43 -10.13 7.86
C ARG A 42 6.41 -11.42 8.68
N GLU A 43 5.44 -11.56 9.56
CA GLU A 43 5.27 -12.77 10.36
C GLU A 43 4.81 -13.97 9.52
N GLY A 44 3.82 -13.76 8.64
CA GLY A 44 3.40 -14.78 7.68
C GLY A 44 4.56 -15.27 6.80
N TYR A 45 5.48 -14.38 6.43
CA TYR A 45 6.68 -14.74 5.69
C TYR A 45 7.63 -15.61 6.51
N ARG A 46 7.81 -15.32 7.81
CA ARG A 46 8.60 -16.19 8.71
C ARG A 46 8.02 -17.59 8.84
N VAL A 47 6.69 -17.69 8.90
CA VAL A 47 6.00 -18.99 8.91
C VAL A 47 6.19 -19.72 7.58
N PHE A 48 6.05 -19.01 6.45
CA PHE A 48 6.36 -19.54 5.12
C PHE A 48 7.78 -20.12 5.06
N LEU A 49 8.80 -19.45 5.60
CA LEU A 49 10.18 -19.95 5.58
C LEU A 49 10.35 -21.29 6.31
N GLN A 50 9.45 -21.63 7.23
CA GLN A 50 9.48 -22.88 8.02
C GLN A 50 8.58 -23.97 7.45
N ALA A 51 7.76 -23.67 6.43
CA ALA A 51 6.81 -24.62 5.88
C ALA A 51 7.53 -25.77 5.13
N GLY A 52 6.98 -26.97 5.28
CA GLY A 52 7.46 -28.16 4.58
C GLY A 52 6.93 -28.23 3.15
N GLY A 53 7.27 -29.34 2.47
CA GLY A 53 6.87 -29.58 1.09
C GLY A 53 7.27 -28.45 0.14
N HIS A 54 6.51 -28.32 -0.95
CA HIS A 54 6.61 -27.15 -1.81
C HIS A 54 5.79 -25.99 -1.24
N ARG A 55 6.32 -24.77 -1.39
CA ARG A 55 5.74 -23.57 -0.79
C ARG A 55 5.95 -22.34 -1.64
N ALA A 56 5.02 -21.39 -1.55
CA ALA A 56 5.12 -20.12 -2.24
C ALA A 56 4.59 -18.97 -1.39
N PHE A 57 5.16 -17.79 -1.61
CA PHE A 57 4.73 -16.54 -1.00
C PHE A 57 4.41 -15.54 -2.10
N ALA A 58 3.18 -15.04 -2.12
CA ALA A 58 2.69 -14.05 -3.06
C ALA A 58 2.47 -12.70 -2.39
N ILE A 59 2.72 -11.63 -3.13
CA ILE A 59 2.51 -10.24 -2.71
C ILE A 59 1.83 -9.44 -3.81
N ALA A 60 1.16 -8.35 -3.41
CA ALA A 60 0.62 -7.35 -4.32
C ALA A 60 1.05 -5.94 -3.89
N PRO A 61 1.11 -4.97 -4.83
CA PRO A 61 1.52 -3.60 -4.56
C PRO A 61 0.85 -2.90 -3.39
N GLY A 62 -0.40 -3.26 -3.12
CA GLY A 62 -1.20 -2.71 -2.02
C GLY A 62 -0.94 -3.32 -0.66
N GLY A 63 0.02 -4.24 -0.58
CA GLY A 63 0.36 -4.99 0.62
C GLY A 63 -0.58 -6.11 0.98
N ALA A 64 -1.45 -6.53 0.06
CA ALA A 64 -2.00 -7.88 0.12
C ALA A 64 -0.87 -8.89 -0.08
N TRP A 65 -0.96 -9.99 0.65
CA TRP A 65 -0.01 -11.09 0.60
C TRP A 65 -0.73 -12.37 0.98
N ALA A 66 -0.19 -13.49 0.56
CA ALA A 66 -0.60 -14.81 1.03
C ALA A 66 0.55 -15.79 0.83
N TRP A 67 0.47 -16.93 1.50
CA TRP A 67 1.39 -18.02 1.28
C TRP A 67 0.68 -19.35 1.37
N LYS A 68 1.29 -20.36 0.76
CA LYS A 68 0.90 -21.75 0.88
C LYS A 68 2.15 -22.61 1.01
N GLY A 69 2.06 -23.68 1.80
CA GLY A 69 3.11 -24.66 1.97
C GLY A 69 2.53 -26.06 2.14
N ASP A 70 3.42 -27.03 2.31
CA ASP A 70 3.09 -28.46 2.38
C ASP A 70 2.39 -28.98 1.12
N GLU A 71 2.61 -28.34 -0.02
CA GLU A 71 2.05 -28.76 -1.30
C GLU A 71 2.90 -29.83 -1.98
N VAL A 72 2.24 -30.63 -2.82
CA VAL A 72 2.87 -31.76 -3.53
C VAL A 72 3.83 -31.29 -4.61
N THR A 73 3.57 -30.14 -5.24
CA THR A 73 4.40 -29.56 -6.31
C THR A 73 4.57 -28.06 -6.14
N ALA A 74 5.65 -27.51 -6.70
CA ALA A 74 5.92 -26.08 -6.72
C ALA A 74 4.79 -25.29 -7.41
N ASP A 75 4.24 -25.82 -8.50
CA ASP A 75 3.15 -25.17 -9.24
C ASP A 75 1.87 -25.08 -8.41
N MET A 76 1.51 -26.15 -7.68
CA MET A 76 0.37 -26.11 -6.75
C MET A 76 0.55 -25.07 -5.65
N ALA A 77 1.76 -24.96 -5.09
CA ALA A 77 2.07 -23.94 -4.09
C ALA A 77 1.94 -22.53 -4.67
N ALA A 78 2.50 -22.31 -5.85
CA ALA A 78 2.45 -21.04 -6.56
C ALA A 78 1.01 -20.60 -6.85
N ASP A 79 0.21 -21.47 -7.46
CA ASP A 79 -1.17 -21.21 -7.82
C ASP A 79 -2.03 -20.90 -6.60
N ALA A 80 -1.89 -21.70 -5.53
CA ALA A 80 -2.62 -21.49 -4.29
C ALA A 80 -2.24 -20.17 -3.61
N ALA A 81 -0.95 -19.84 -3.51
CA ALA A 81 -0.51 -18.58 -2.92
C ALA A 81 -1.02 -17.36 -3.71
N LEU A 82 -0.95 -17.41 -5.04
CA LEU A 82 -1.48 -16.37 -5.91
C LEU A 82 -2.99 -16.22 -5.77
N GLN A 83 -3.74 -17.33 -5.77
CA GLN A 83 -5.18 -17.33 -5.61
C GLN A 83 -5.60 -16.74 -4.26
N PHE A 84 -4.98 -17.18 -3.16
CA PHE A 84 -5.29 -16.64 -1.83
C PHE A 84 -4.92 -15.16 -1.69
N CYS A 85 -3.82 -14.71 -2.30
CA CYS A 85 -3.47 -13.30 -2.33
C CYS A 85 -4.54 -12.50 -3.10
N GLN A 86 -4.96 -13.00 -4.27
CA GLN A 86 -5.93 -12.32 -5.12
C GLN A 86 -7.33 -12.22 -4.49
N ASN A 87 -7.68 -13.11 -3.55
CA ASN A 87 -8.92 -13.01 -2.78
C ASN A 87 -9.00 -11.76 -1.89
N SER A 88 -7.85 -11.14 -1.57
CA SER A 88 -7.76 -10.00 -0.65
C SER A 88 -7.55 -8.66 -1.35
N THR A 89 -7.38 -8.63 -2.68
CA THR A 89 -7.09 -7.40 -3.42
C THR A 89 -7.55 -7.46 -4.87
N ALA A 90 -7.82 -6.30 -5.48
CA ALA A 90 -8.03 -6.14 -6.92
C ALA A 90 -6.74 -5.81 -7.69
N GLN A 91 -5.61 -5.70 -6.99
CA GLN A 91 -4.30 -5.58 -7.61
C GLN A 91 -3.75 -6.95 -7.98
N THR A 92 -2.93 -7.00 -9.02
CA THR A 92 -2.29 -8.23 -9.45
C THR A 92 -1.31 -8.68 -8.39
N CYS A 93 -1.54 -9.89 -7.85
CA CYS A 93 -0.57 -10.57 -7.02
C CYS A 93 0.51 -11.23 -7.90
N VAL A 94 1.74 -11.25 -7.41
CA VAL A 94 2.88 -11.93 -8.02
C VAL A 94 3.63 -12.72 -6.96
N LEU A 95 4.38 -13.72 -7.39
CA LEU A 95 5.25 -14.48 -6.49
C LEU A 95 6.43 -13.62 -6.06
N TYR A 96 6.66 -13.59 -4.75
CA TYR A 96 7.91 -13.09 -4.20
C TYR A 96 8.93 -14.23 -4.06
N ALA A 97 8.51 -15.35 -3.47
CA ALA A 97 9.35 -16.52 -3.23
C ALA A 97 8.61 -17.81 -3.61
N LEU A 98 9.39 -18.79 -4.08
CA LEU A 98 8.94 -20.14 -4.42
C LEU A 98 9.99 -21.12 -3.92
N ASP A 99 9.62 -21.97 -2.96
CA ASP A 99 10.51 -22.84 -2.20
C ASP A 99 11.67 -22.05 -1.58
N ASP A 100 12.92 -22.43 -1.89
CA ASP A 100 14.15 -21.85 -1.33
C ASP A 100 14.74 -20.72 -2.19
N ARG A 101 13.93 -20.03 -3.00
CA ARG A 101 14.38 -18.95 -3.89
C ARG A 101 13.43 -17.77 -3.95
N VAL A 102 14.00 -16.57 -4.02
CA VAL A 102 13.29 -15.35 -4.41
C VAL A 102 13.11 -15.35 -5.93
N VAL A 103 11.86 -15.24 -6.39
CA VAL A 103 11.47 -15.21 -7.82
C VAL A 103 10.88 -13.86 -8.24
N PHE A 104 10.91 -12.88 -7.33
CA PHE A 104 10.34 -11.56 -7.51
C PHE A 104 11.00 -10.73 -8.62
N ASP A 105 10.20 -10.26 -9.59
CA ASP A 105 10.66 -9.32 -10.61
C ASP A 105 10.55 -7.86 -10.13
N ALA A 106 11.60 -7.41 -9.45
CA ALA A 106 11.67 -6.03 -8.96
C ALA A 106 11.67 -4.97 -10.08
N LYS A 107 12.09 -5.32 -11.31
CA LYS A 107 12.14 -4.37 -12.44
C LYS A 107 10.74 -4.07 -12.97
N ASN A 108 9.87 -5.07 -12.97
CA ASN A 108 8.49 -4.94 -13.45
C ASN A 108 7.49 -4.60 -12.33
N TRP A 109 7.92 -4.53 -11.07
CA TRP A 109 7.05 -4.25 -9.94
C TRP A 109 6.19 -2.98 -10.10
N SER A 110 6.80 -1.87 -10.50
CA SER A 110 6.08 -0.61 -10.68
C SER A 110 5.07 -0.67 -11.83
N ALA A 111 5.23 -1.57 -12.80
CA ALA A 111 4.25 -1.72 -13.87
C ALA A 111 2.91 -2.26 -13.35
N LEU A 112 2.91 -2.98 -12.23
CA LEU A 112 1.71 -3.49 -11.57
C LEU A 112 0.90 -2.40 -10.84
N TRP A 113 1.49 -1.21 -10.65
CA TRP A 113 0.87 -0.07 -9.96
C TRP A 113 -0.13 0.73 -10.83
N ARG A 114 -0.16 0.44 -12.14
CA ARG A 114 -1.14 0.91 -13.13
C ARG A 114 -2.60 0.65 -12.67
N PRO A 115 -3.66 1.17 -13.31
CA PRO A 115 -3.69 1.95 -14.54
C PRO A 115 -3.33 3.43 -14.33
N TYR A 116 -2.58 4.00 -15.28
CA TYR A 116 -2.47 5.45 -15.50
C TYR A 116 -3.22 5.73 -16.80
N ARG A 117 -4.53 6.00 -16.70
CA ARG A 117 -5.36 6.24 -17.88
C ARG A 117 -5.27 7.70 -18.29
N SER A 118 -5.42 7.96 -19.58
CA SER A 118 -5.51 9.33 -20.09
C SER A 118 -6.77 10.03 -19.57
N ARG A 119 -6.76 11.37 -19.59
CA ARG A 119 -7.93 12.18 -19.21
C ARG A 119 -9.22 11.76 -19.95
N GLY A 120 -9.10 11.44 -21.24
CA GLY A 120 -10.25 11.03 -22.08
C GLY A 120 -10.84 9.68 -21.67
N GLU A 121 -9.99 8.73 -21.25
CA GLU A 121 -10.44 7.44 -20.72
C GLU A 121 -11.06 7.58 -19.33
N VAL A 122 -10.50 8.42 -18.46
CA VAL A 122 -11.05 8.70 -17.11
C VAL A 122 -12.42 9.37 -17.20
N ALA A 123 -12.65 10.22 -18.20
CA ALA A 123 -13.94 10.88 -18.42
C ALA A 123 -15.07 9.87 -18.73
N LYS A 124 -14.73 8.76 -19.40
CA LYS A 124 -15.65 7.68 -19.79
C LYS A 124 -15.77 6.56 -18.74
N ALA A 125 -14.91 6.56 -17.73
CA ALA A 125 -14.94 5.54 -16.69
C ALA A 125 -16.19 5.70 -15.81
N ASP A 126 -16.69 4.56 -15.33
CA ASP A 126 -17.75 4.51 -14.33
C ASP A 126 -17.33 5.23 -13.05
N THR A 127 -18.31 5.76 -12.31
CA THR A 127 -18.07 6.42 -11.04
C THR A 127 -18.23 5.41 -9.91
N GLY A 128 -17.22 5.29 -9.06
CA GLY A 128 -17.20 4.31 -7.98
C GLY A 128 -15.89 4.31 -7.20
N LYS A 129 -15.64 3.20 -6.50
CA LYS A 129 -14.50 3.04 -5.57
C LYS A 129 -13.54 1.92 -5.96
N ALA A 130 -13.84 1.17 -7.01
CA ALA A 130 -12.97 0.12 -7.51
C ALA A 130 -11.81 0.70 -8.31
N ARG A 131 -10.70 -0.04 -8.36
CA ARG A 131 -9.51 0.34 -9.14
C ARG A 131 -9.88 0.53 -10.62
N GLY A 132 -9.52 1.68 -11.18
CA GLY A 132 -9.83 2.06 -12.56
C GLY A 132 -11.14 2.82 -12.74
N GLU A 133 -11.96 2.96 -11.69
CA GLU A 133 -13.14 3.82 -11.68
C GLU A 133 -12.77 5.27 -11.34
N ARG A 134 -13.60 6.22 -11.75
CA ARG A 134 -13.50 7.60 -11.30
C ARG A 134 -14.09 7.70 -9.89
N PHE A 135 -13.33 8.22 -8.94
CA PHE A 135 -13.86 8.36 -7.59
C PHE A 135 -15.01 9.37 -7.51
N PHE A 136 -15.88 9.20 -6.52
CA PHE A 136 -16.96 10.13 -6.24
C PHE A 136 -16.42 11.55 -6.01
N ASP A 137 -17.04 12.54 -6.66
CA ASP A 137 -16.67 13.94 -6.47
C ASP A 137 -17.41 14.49 -5.25
N LEU A 138 -16.73 14.57 -4.11
CA LEU A 138 -17.31 15.00 -2.84
C LEU A 138 -17.32 16.53 -2.74
N ALA A 139 -18.40 17.11 -2.22
CA ALA A 139 -18.41 18.49 -1.75
C ALA A 139 -17.80 18.54 -0.34
N ILE A 140 -16.70 19.26 -0.19
CA ILE A 140 -15.90 19.33 1.05
C ILE A 140 -15.53 20.80 1.32
N LYS A 141 -14.92 21.09 2.48
CA LYS A 141 -14.24 22.38 2.69
C LYS A 141 -12.75 22.16 2.91
N SER A 142 -11.95 23.07 2.37
CA SER A 142 -10.51 23.14 2.62
C SER A 142 -10.20 23.32 4.12
N PRO A 143 -8.94 23.11 4.56
CA PRO A 143 -8.53 23.39 5.94
C PRO A 143 -8.79 24.84 6.39
N SER A 144 -8.97 25.78 5.46
CA SER A 144 -9.32 27.18 5.77
C SER A 144 -10.83 27.44 5.75
N GLY A 145 -11.67 26.41 5.70
CA GLY A 145 -13.13 26.51 5.67
C GLY A 145 -13.75 26.89 4.32
N LYS A 146 -12.95 27.10 3.27
CA LYS A 146 -13.48 27.41 1.92
C LYS A 146 -14.15 26.18 1.31
N ALA A 147 -15.42 26.33 0.91
CA ALA A 147 -16.17 25.31 0.18
C ALA A 147 -15.51 24.99 -1.17
N MET A 148 -15.43 23.70 -1.49
CA MET A 148 -14.81 23.18 -2.70
C MET A 148 -15.35 21.78 -3.03
N LYS A 149 -14.90 21.23 -4.15
CA LYS A 149 -15.11 19.82 -4.50
C LYS A 149 -13.79 19.07 -4.56
N LEU A 150 -13.82 17.76 -4.34
CA LEU A 150 -12.62 16.93 -4.40
C LEU A 150 -11.92 17.04 -5.77
N SER A 151 -12.71 17.20 -6.85
CA SER A 151 -12.18 17.39 -8.20
C SER A 151 -11.44 18.72 -8.43
N ASP A 152 -11.57 19.71 -7.54
CA ASP A 152 -10.76 20.93 -7.57
C ASP A 152 -9.29 20.66 -7.24
N LEU A 153 -8.99 19.52 -6.60
CA LEU A 153 -7.62 19.08 -6.29
C LEU A 153 -6.97 18.27 -7.41
N ARG A 154 -7.67 18.03 -8.53
CA ARG A 154 -7.10 17.33 -9.71
C ARG A 154 -5.84 18.03 -10.22
N GLY A 155 -4.97 17.25 -10.86
CA GLY A 155 -3.59 17.65 -11.17
C GLY A 155 -2.59 17.20 -10.10
N LYS A 156 -3.07 16.82 -8.91
CA LYS A 156 -2.30 16.13 -7.87
C LYS A 156 -2.81 14.70 -7.67
N VAL A 157 -1.93 13.83 -7.22
CA VAL A 157 -2.31 12.53 -6.65
C VAL A 157 -2.92 12.79 -5.28
N LEU A 158 -4.09 12.23 -5.01
CA LEU A 158 -4.80 12.42 -3.75
C LEU A 158 -4.73 11.15 -2.91
N LEU A 159 -4.26 11.24 -1.67
CA LEU A 159 -4.46 10.21 -0.66
C LEU A 159 -5.66 10.63 0.19
N VAL A 160 -6.83 10.11 -0.16
CA VAL A 160 -8.10 10.42 0.51
C VAL A 160 -8.31 9.43 1.63
N HIS A 161 -8.39 9.91 2.87
CA HIS A 161 -8.43 9.10 4.07
C HIS A 161 -9.66 9.41 4.90
N PHE A 162 -10.55 8.43 5.03
CA PHE A 162 -11.77 8.52 5.82
C PHE A 162 -11.53 7.95 7.22
N TRP A 163 -11.78 8.75 8.24
CA TRP A 163 -11.42 8.43 9.63
C TRP A 163 -12.35 9.12 10.64
N GLY A 164 -12.15 8.86 11.93
CA GLY A 164 -12.71 9.70 12.99
C GLY A 164 -12.02 9.54 14.34
N THR A 165 -12.17 10.52 15.23
CA THR A 165 -11.55 10.55 16.57
C THR A 165 -12.09 9.46 17.49
N TRP A 166 -13.36 9.08 17.28
CA TRP A 166 -14.04 7.99 17.97
C TRP A 166 -13.54 6.60 17.55
N CYS A 167 -12.78 6.47 16.47
CA CYS A 167 -12.31 5.21 15.90
C CYS A 167 -10.90 4.85 16.45
N PRO A 168 -10.76 3.86 17.35
CA PRO A 168 -9.45 3.51 17.91
C PRO A 168 -8.41 3.06 16.87
N PRO A 169 -8.74 2.23 15.86
CA PRO A 169 -7.80 1.90 14.79
C PRO A 169 -7.30 3.12 14.03
N CYS A 170 -8.18 4.09 13.77
CA CYS A 170 -7.83 5.34 13.10
C CYS A 170 -6.82 6.16 13.93
N ARG A 171 -7.07 6.30 15.25
CA ARG A 171 -6.15 7.00 16.15
C ARG A 171 -4.76 6.36 16.18
N ASN A 172 -4.70 5.03 16.19
CA ASN A 172 -3.43 4.29 16.17
C ASN A 172 -2.63 4.49 14.87
N GLU A 173 -3.29 4.82 13.76
CA GLU A 173 -2.67 5.03 12.45
C GLU A 173 -2.13 6.46 12.25
N MET A 174 -2.67 7.46 12.97
CA MET A 174 -2.31 8.87 12.78
C MET A 174 -0.79 9.18 12.86
N PRO A 175 0.00 8.57 13.77
CA PRO A 175 1.44 8.75 13.78
C PRO A 175 2.13 8.30 12.47
N GLU A 176 1.63 7.24 11.82
CA GLU A 176 2.18 6.76 10.55
C GLU A 176 1.81 7.69 9.38
N LEU A 177 0.58 8.23 9.37
CA LEU A 177 0.18 9.26 8.42
C LEU A 177 1.01 10.54 8.61
N GLN A 178 1.31 10.92 9.86
CA GLN A 178 2.17 12.07 10.16
C GLN A 178 3.59 11.89 9.61
N LYS A 179 4.18 10.69 9.77
CA LYS A 179 5.48 10.34 9.17
C LYS A 179 5.43 10.41 7.65
N LEU A 180 4.38 9.87 7.03
CA LEU A 180 4.20 9.94 5.58
C LEU A 180 4.09 11.40 5.11
N HIS A 181 3.29 12.22 5.79
CA HIS A 181 3.13 13.63 5.45
C HIS A 181 4.47 14.37 5.50
N GLN A 182 5.28 14.13 6.53
CA GLN A 182 6.63 14.68 6.66
C GLN A 182 7.56 14.20 5.53
N ALA A 183 7.52 12.91 5.18
CA ALA A 183 8.35 12.33 4.12
C ALA A 183 7.94 12.76 2.70
N LEU A 184 6.66 13.07 2.48
CA LEU A 184 6.18 13.72 1.27
C LEU A 184 6.66 15.17 1.18
N GLY A 185 6.87 15.82 2.32
CA GLY A 185 7.42 17.18 2.42
C GLY A 185 6.60 18.18 1.62
N LYS A 186 7.28 19.10 0.91
CA LYS A 186 6.64 20.11 0.05
C LYS A 186 6.33 19.59 -1.37
N SER A 187 6.26 18.28 -1.59
CA SER A 187 5.94 17.73 -2.91
C SER A 187 4.61 18.30 -3.42
N SER A 188 4.65 19.06 -4.52
CA SER A 188 3.46 19.70 -5.07
C SER A 188 2.53 18.70 -5.78
N ASP A 189 3.00 17.50 -6.07
CA ASP A 189 2.30 16.50 -6.88
C ASP A 189 1.41 15.55 -6.06
N ILE A 190 1.52 15.51 -4.74
CA ILE A 190 0.77 14.60 -3.87
C ILE A 190 0.10 15.41 -2.75
N GLN A 191 -1.21 15.20 -2.53
CA GLN A 191 -2.00 15.83 -1.49
C GLN A 191 -2.67 14.77 -0.62
N MET A 192 -2.46 14.82 0.68
CA MET A 192 -3.28 14.06 1.62
C MET A 192 -4.57 14.83 1.90
N VAL A 193 -5.70 14.13 1.94
CA VAL A 193 -7.03 14.69 2.20
C VAL A 193 -7.66 13.84 3.29
N LEU A 194 -7.51 14.25 4.55
CA LEU A 194 -8.12 13.56 5.68
C LEU A 194 -9.53 14.12 5.87
N LEU A 195 -10.53 13.26 5.84
CA LEU A 195 -11.94 13.60 6.00
C LEU A 195 -12.49 12.92 7.25
N GLN A 196 -12.94 13.74 8.21
CA GLN A 196 -13.59 13.25 9.42
C GLN A 196 -14.97 12.69 9.10
N MET A 197 -15.35 11.61 9.78
CA MET A 197 -16.58 10.86 9.52
C MET A 197 -17.34 10.69 10.82
N ARG A 198 -18.66 10.95 10.79
CA ARG A 198 -19.54 10.84 11.97
C ARG A 198 -19.05 11.69 13.15
N GLU A 199 -18.62 12.90 12.84
CA GLU A 199 -18.29 13.97 13.79
C GLU A 199 -18.20 15.28 13.00
N ASP A 200 -18.29 16.41 13.69
CA ASP A 200 -18.03 17.72 13.10
C ASP A 200 -16.52 17.99 12.95
N TYR A 201 -16.19 18.99 12.12
CA TYR A 201 -14.81 19.40 11.86
C TYR A 201 -14.09 19.89 13.13
N ASP A 202 -14.76 20.63 14.01
CA ASP A 202 -14.13 21.24 15.17
C ASP A 202 -13.69 20.17 16.17
N THR A 203 -14.52 19.14 16.39
CA THR A 203 -14.18 17.96 17.19
C THR A 203 -12.89 17.29 16.66
N ALA A 204 -12.83 17.03 15.35
CA ALA A 204 -11.66 16.42 14.73
C ALA A 204 -10.42 17.31 14.80
N SER A 205 -10.56 18.61 14.52
CA SER A 205 -9.47 19.59 14.53
C SER A 205 -8.88 19.75 15.94
N LEU A 206 -9.74 19.93 16.95
CA LEU A 206 -9.31 20.06 18.35
C LEU A 206 -8.57 18.82 18.85
N TRP A 207 -9.03 17.63 18.45
CA TRP A 207 -8.34 16.39 18.78
C TRP A 207 -6.96 16.33 18.11
N MET A 208 -6.86 16.66 16.82
CA MET A 208 -5.59 16.66 16.10
C MET A 208 -4.58 17.63 16.72
N ASP A 209 -5.03 18.84 17.08
CA ASP A 209 -4.20 19.84 17.77
C ASP A 209 -3.75 19.34 19.15
N ALA A 210 -4.65 18.74 19.93
CA ALA A 210 -4.32 18.17 21.25
C ALA A 210 -3.31 17.01 21.15
N GLN A 211 -3.31 16.26 20.06
CA GLN A 211 -2.31 15.21 19.79
C GLN A 211 -1.04 15.74 19.11
N GLY A 212 -0.99 17.03 18.72
CA GLY A 212 0.14 17.63 18.03
C GLY A 212 0.27 17.22 16.56
N PHE A 213 -0.78 16.70 15.93
CA PHE A 213 -0.76 16.35 14.51
C PHE A 213 -0.87 17.58 13.61
N LYS A 214 -0.02 17.63 12.59
CA LYS A 214 0.03 18.65 11.54
C LYS A 214 -0.35 17.99 10.21
N LEU A 215 -1.54 17.41 10.15
CA LEU A 215 -2.04 16.71 8.96
C LEU A 215 -3.12 17.55 8.26
N PRO A 216 -3.26 17.44 6.93
CA PRO A 216 -4.23 18.23 6.18
C PRO A 216 -5.66 17.70 6.36
N LEU A 217 -6.31 18.17 7.43
CA LEU A 217 -7.73 17.94 7.71
C LEU A 217 -8.60 18.80 6.79
N PHE A 218 -9.49 18.16 6.06
CA PHE A 218 -10.54 18.80 5.27
C PHE A 218 -11.88 18.52 5.92
N ASP A 219 -12.80 19.47 5.84
CA ASP A 219 -14.15 19.30 6.35
C ASP A 219 -14.99 18.46 5.38
N SER A 220 -15.42 17.28 5.81
CA SER A 220 -16.33 16.41 5.05
C SER A 220 -17.75 16.99 4.89
N GLY A 221 -18.11 18.02 5.65
CA GLY A 221 -19.44 18.62 5.71
C GLY A 221 -20.41 17.92 6.67
N LEU A 222 -19.94 16.93 7.42
CA LEU A 222 -20.72 16.26 8.46
C LEU A 222 -20.77 17.11 9.73
N LEU A 223 -21.90 17.06 10.44
CA LEU A 223 -22.19 17.97 11.56
C LEU A 223 -22.23 17.28 12.93
N ASP A 224 -22.42 15.97 12.97
CA ASP A 224 -22.54 15.23 14.22
C ASP A 224 -22.27 13.72 14.05
N ALA A 225 -22.31 13.00 15.17
CA ALA A 225 -22.13 11.56 15.22
C ALA A 225 -23.24 10.73 14.53
N GLY A 226 -24.42 11.33 14.31
CA GLY A 226 -25.53 10.71 13.58
C GLY A 226 -25.43 10.86 12.07
N SER A 227 -24.57 11.77 11.60
CA SER A 227 -24.40 12.11 10.18
C SER A 227 -23.61 11.01 9.47
N ASP A 228 -24.33 10.11 8.77
CA ASP A 228 -23.75 9.04 7.95
C ASP A 228 -23.79 9.34 6.44
N THR A 229 -24.13 10.57 6.05
CA THR A 229 -24.42 10.94 4.67
C THR A 229 -23.66 12.20 4.25
N LEU A 230 -22.92 12.11 3.16
CA LEU A 230 -22.10 13.18 2.58
C LEU A 230 -22.77 13.74 1.32
N THR A 231 -22.43 14.98 0.99
CA THR A 231 -22.89 15.63 -0.24
C THR A 231 -21.86 15.45 -1.36
N LEU A 232 -22.32 15.02 -2.53
CA LEU A 232 -21.55 15.02 -3.77
C LEU A 232 -21.56 16.43 -4.39
N ALA A 233 -20.57 16.73 -5.23
CA ALA A 233 -20.44 18.03 -5.91
C ALA A 233 -21.65 18.39 -6.79
N ASN A 234 -22.47 17.41 -7.19
CA ASN A 234 -23.72 17.63 -7.92
C ASN A 234 -24.96 17.78 -7.02
N GLY A 235 -24.77 17.92 -5.69
CA GLY A 235 -25.83 18.07 -4.70
C GLY A 235 -26.52 16.77 -4.26
N LYS A 236 -26.23 15.63 -4.91
CA LYS A 236 -26.76 14.33 -4.47
C LYS A 236 -26.10 13.90 -3.16
N GLN A 237 -26.82 13.07 -2.41
CA GLN A 237 -26.34 12.50 -1.16
C GLN A 237 -25.73 11.11 -1.40
N ILE A 238 -24.70 10.76 -0.65
CA ILE A 238 -24.06 9.45 -0.63
C ILE A 238 -23.81 9.02 0.82
N ARG A 239 -24.14 7.77 1.18
CA ARG A 239 -23.85 7.29 2.54
C ARG A 239 -22.38 6.97 2.70
N ASP A 240 -21.87 7.17 3.90
CA ASP A 240 -20.51 6.87 4.31
C ASP A 240 -20.12 5.44 3.95
N ARG A 241 -21.00 4.46 4.15
CA ARG A 241 -20.79 3.04 3.87
C ARG A 241 -20.55 2.72 2.39
N GLU A 242 -20.97 3.62 1.50
CA GLU A 242 -20.74 3.51 0.06
C GLU A 242 -19.32 3.96 -0.30
N LEU A 243 -18.68 4.79 0.55
CA LEU A 243 -17.29 5.25 0.44
C LEU A 243 -16.33 4.43 1.33
N ALA A 244 -16.70 4.20 2.58
CA ALA A 244 -15.91 3.58 3.63
C ALA A 244 -16.83 2.77 4.56
N ARG A 245 -16.96 1.46 4.30
CA ARG A 245 -17.80 0.57 5.12
C ARG A 245 -17.18 0.25 6.49
N VAL A 246 -15.86 0.37 6.58
CA VAL A 246 -15.04 0.15 7.78
C VAL A 246 -14.05 1.31 7.86
N PHE A 247 -13.78 1.80 9.07
CA PHE A 247 -12.81 2.86 9.29
C PHE A 247 -11.54 2.32 9.96
N PRO A 248 -10.35 2.82 9.58
CA PRO A 248 -10.13 3.78 8.50
C PRO A 248 -10.26 3.13 7.12
N THR A 249 -10.54 3.94 6.09
CA THR A 249 -10.44 3.53 4.68
C THR A 249 -9.68 4.60 3.92
N THR A 250 -8.71 4.18 3.12
CA THR A 250 -7.87 5.07 2.30
C THR A 250 -8.01 4.76 0.83
N TYR A 251 -8.05 5.79 0.00
CA TYR A 251 -7.94 5.70 -1.46
C TYR A 251 -6.76 6.53 -1.94
N VAL A 252 -6.07 6.02 -2.96
CA VAL A 252 -5.13 6.83 -3.75
C VAL A 252 -5.77 7.07 -5.10
N LEU A 253 -5.97 8.36 -5.39
CA LEU A 253 -6.50 8.86 -6.64
C LEU A 253 -5.38 9.44 -7.46
N ASP A 254 -5.36 9.14 -8.75
CA ASP A 254 -4.39 9.69 -9.67
C ASP A 254 -4.68 11.17 -10.01
N LYS A 255 -3.86 11.82 -10.83
CA LYS A 255 -4.01 13.25 -11.19
C LYS A 255 -5.31 13.57 -11.93
N HIS A 256 -6.05 12.57 -12.41
CA HIS A 256 -7.36 12.73 -13.04
C HIS A 256 -8.53 12.38 -12.12
N GLY A 257 -8.27 11.87 -10.91
CA GLY A 257 -9.28 11.44 -9.96
C GLY A 257 -9.73 9.98 -10.14
N MET A 258 -8.92 9.14 -10.79
CA MET A 258 -9.16 7.70 -10.91
C MET A 258 -8.59 6.96 -9.70
N VAL A 259 -9.33 5.97 -9.19
CA VAL A 259 -8.83 5.12 -8.11
C VAL A 259 -7.72 4.20 -8.64
N VAL A 260 -6.52 4.34 -8.12
CA VAL A 260 -5.38 3.45 -8.44
C VAL A 260 -5.08 2.46 -7.32
N PHE A 261 -5.48 2.79 -6.10
CA PHE A 261 -5.33 1.93 -4.93
C PHE A 261 -6.39 2.24 -3.87
N SER A 262 -6.75 1.24 -3.08
CA SER A 262 -7.59 1.37 -1.90
C SER A 262 -7.11 0.43 -0.78
N HIS A 263 -7.30 0.84 0.46
CA HIS A 263 -6.99 0.06 1.65
C HIS A 263 -8.08 0.24 2.70
N VAL A 264 -8.46 -0.86 3.35
CA VAL A 264 -9.45 -0.87 4.43
C VAL A 264 -8.78 -1.37 5.70
N GLY A 265 -8.91 -0.61 6.79
CA GLY A 265 -8.22 -0.85 8.06
C GLY A 265 -6.96 0.00 8.22
N PRO A 266 -6.33 -0.04 9.42
CA PRO A 266 -5.16 0.78 9.72
C PRO A 266 -3.88 0.22 9.08
N VAL A 267 -3.03 1.13 8.59
CA VAL A 267 -1.69 0.81 8.07
C VAL A 267 -0.62 1.25 9.07
N SER A 268 0.16 0.29 9.58
CA SER A 268 1.24 0.54 10.54
C SER A 268 2.58 0.96 9.91
N GLY A 269 2.63 1.15 8.58
CA GLY A 269 3.87 1.41 7.85
C GLY A 269 3.67 2.19 6.56
N TRP A 270 3.02 3.36 6.63
CA TRP A 270 2.71 4.19 5.45
C TRP A 270 3.92 4.58 4.61
N LEU A 271 5.10 4.70 5.21
CA LEU A 271 6.34 4.99 4.48
C LEU A 271 6.69 3.93 3.43
N GLN A 272 6.23 2.69 3.60
CA GLN A 272 6.41 1.65 2.60
C GLN A 272 5.68 1.97 1.30
N TYR A 273 4.60 2.75 1.33
CA TYR A 273 3.83 3.15 0.15
C TYR A 273 4.42 4.37 -0.57
N LEU A 274 5.46 5.00 -0.01
CA LEU A 274 6.06 6.22 -0.58
C LEU A 274 6.60 6.03 -2.01
N PRO A 275 7.29 4.91 -2.36
CA PRO A 275 7.70 4.65 -3.75
C PRO A 275 6.50 4.57 -4.71
N PHE A 276 5.42 3.89 -4.28
CA PHE A 276 4.18 3.80 -5.05
C PHE A 276 3.57 5.18 -5.30
N LEU A 277 3.38 5.98 -4.25
CA LEU A 277 2.80 7.32 -4.37
C LEU A 277 3.63 8.22 -5.31
N ARG A 278 4.96 8.15 -5.21
CA ARG A 278 5.87 8.91 -6.08
C ARG A 278 5.80 8.47 -7.54
N ASP A 279 5.66 7.18 -7.81
CA ASP A 279 5.54 6.68 -9.19
C ASP A 279 4.18 7.04 -9.80
N VAL A 280 3.08 6.94 -9.05
CA VAL A 280 1.77 7.46 -9.48
C VAL A 280 1.89 8.95 -9.82
N ALA A 281 2.55 9.75 -8.98
CA ALA A 281 2.75 11.18 -9.20
C ALA A 281 3.59 11.49 -10.45
N ALA A 282 4.61 10.66 -10.72
CA ALA A 282 5.52 10.82 -11.86
C ALA A 282 4.90 10.36 -13.20
N ARG A 283 3.93 9.44 -13.18
CA ARG A 283 3.37 8.81 -14.39
C ARG A 283 1.94 9.21 -14.70
N SER A 284 1.10 9.46 -13.71
CA SER A 284 -0.26 9.96 -13.92
C SER A 284 -0.23 11.41 -14.44
N GLY A 285 -1.30 11.83 -15.12
CA GLY A 285 -1.44 13.19 -15.62
C GLY A 285 -0.72 13.50 -16.94
N LYS A 286 -0.06 12.50 -17.53
CA LYS A 286 0.60 12.56 -18.84
C LYS A 286 -0.33 12.06 -19.94
#